data_AF-A0A2V8P8T5-F1
#
_entry.id   AF-A0A2V8P8T5-F1
#
_cell.length_a   1.000
_cell.length_b   1.000
_cell.length_c   1.000
_cell.angle_alpha   90.00
_cell.angle_beta   90.00
_cell.angle_gamma   90.00
#
_symmetry.space_group_name_H-M   'P 1'
#
loop_
_entity.id
_entity.type
_entity.pdbx_description
1 polymer ?
#
loop_
_entity_poly.entity_id
_entity_poly.type
_entity_poly.pdbx_seq_one_letter_code
_entity_poly.pdbx_strand_id
1 'polypeptide(L)'
;QRIVIFQGDGSEIVQLSPDNDTIYKIANSTWETARAGFNPKKPVKNFEFSDIKEAIERSRATIYSVAPGIRFLGLSNEEQKARAELSFTNLYRNWRRIYGGRGEPPARLRELDQSLLEEMLLAGQIAMFRIAELSGGDLGFIEKPEDAEGVYSKIFKLISNRYLIGYYPTNQVRDGKRREMRVEVRNHPEYVVTGRKDYFPQ
;
A
#
# COMPACT_ATOMS: atom_id res chain seq x y z
N GLN A 1 16.62 3.43 14.33
CA GLN A 1 15.53 2.66 13.70
C GLN A 1 15.36 3.19 12.28
N ARG A 2 15.11 2.34 11.28
CA ARG A 2 15.03 2.79 9.88
C ARG A 2 13.64 3.35 9.59
N ILE A 3 13.56 4.49 8.94
CA ILE A 3 12.31 5.10 8.50
C ILE A 3 12.34 5.13 6.98
N VAL A 4 11.25 4.68 6.37
CA VAL A 4 11.04 4.71 4.92
C VAL A 4 9.78 5.51 4.67
N ILE A 5 9.86 6.54 3.83
CA ILE A 5 8.68 7.20 3.27
C ILE A 5 8.64 6.78 1.81
N PHE A 6 7.58 6.08 1.43
CA PHE A 6 7.40 5.54 0.08
C PHE A 6 6.17 6.18 -0.55
N GLN A 7 6.34 6.78 -1.73
CA GLN A 7 5.24 7.34 -2.52
C GLN A 7 5.02 6.51 -3.78
N GLY A 8 3.78 6.09 -4.02
CA GLY A 8 3.41 5.29 -5.19
C GLY A 8 1.90 5.04 -5.22
N ASP A 9 1.40 4.44 -6.30
CA ASP A 9 -0.02 4.06 -6.43
C ASP A 9 -0.28 2.60 -6.01
N GLY A 10 0.78 1.83 -5.74
CA GLY A 10 0.71 0.44 -5.31
C GLY A 10 0.46 -0.53 -6.46
N SER A 11 0.45 -0.06 -7.71
CA SER A 11 0.19 -0.91 -8.88
C SER A 11 1.28 -1.96 -9.09
N GLU A 12 2.51 -1.73 -8.62
CA GLU A 12 3.60 -2.70 -8.70
C GLU A 12 3.35 -3.98 -7.89
N ILE A 13 2.33 -3.99 -7.03
CA ILE A 13 1.96 -5.17 -6.26
C ILE A 13 1.52 -6.35 -7.17
N VAL A 14 1.07 -6.04 -8.39
CA VAL A 14 0.75 -7.03 -9.45
C VAL A 14 2.00 -7.64 -10.09
N GLN A 15 3.20 -7.32 -9.60
CA GLN A 15 4.45 -7.97 -9.99
C GLN A 15 4.92 -9.00 -8.96
N LEU A 16 4.31 -9.03 -7.77
CA LEU A 16 4.60 -10.05 -6.77
C LEU A 16 4.01 -11.40 -7.18
N SER A 17 4.62 -12.47 -6.69
CA SER A 17 4.01 -13.79 -6.72
C SER A 17 3.00 -13.88 -5.57
N PRO A 18 1.76 -14.34 -5.81
CA PRO A 18 0.78 -14.51 -4.76
C PRO A 18 1.18 -15.65 -3.82
N ASP A 19 0.99 -15.45 -2.53
CA ASP A 19 1.27 -16.39 -1.45
C ASP A 19 0.14 -16.36 -0.39
N ASN A 20 0.28 -17.15 0.67
CA ASN A 20 -0.72 -17.20 1.75
C ASN A 20 -0.85 -15.90 2.55
N ASP A 21 0.17 -15.03 2.50
CA ASP A 21 0.18 -13.72 3.15
C ASP A 21 -0.34 -12.61 2.21
N THR A 22 -0.77 -12.94 0.99
CA THR A 22 -1.34 -11.99 0.04
C THR A 22 -2.76 -11.60 0.47
N ILE A 23 -2.90 -10.37 0.94
CA ILE A 23 -4.11 -9.81 1.59
C ILE A 23 -5.01 -8.98 0.67
N TYR A 24 -4.66 -8.82 -0.60
CA TYR A 24 -5.48 -8.16 -1.60
C TYR A 24 -5.95 -9.19 -2.63
N LYS A 25 -7.22 -9.11 -2.99
CA LYS A 25 -7.81 -9.95 -4.03
C LYS A 25 -7.87 -9.16 -5.31
N ILE A 26 -7.28 -9.71 -6.37
CA ILE A 26 -7.47 -9.24 -7.73
C ILE A 26 -7.81 -10.44 -8.61
N ALA A 27 -8.72 -10.28 -9.56
CA ALA A 27 -9.13 -11.34 -10.47
C ALA A 27 -7.94 -11.82 -11.32
N ASN A 28 -7.94 -13.10 -11.71
CA ASN A 28 -6.89 -13.66 -12.56
C ASN A 28 -6.78 -12.91 -13.92
N SER A 29 -7.91 -12.48 -14.48
CA SER A 29 -7.96 -11.64 -15.67
C SER A 29 -7.25 -10.29 -15.47
N THR A 30 -7.36 -9.71 -14.28
CA THR A 30 -6.68 -8.47 -13.88
C THR A 30 -5.18 -8.69 -13.77
N TRP A 31 -4.75 -9.80 -13.15
CA TRP A 31 -3.35 -10.23 -13.10
C TRP A 31 -2.74 -10.40 -14.49
N GLU A 32 -3.42 -11.14 -15.37
CA GLU A 32 -2.96 -11.42 -16.72
C GLU A 32 -2.84 -10.14 -17.55
N THR A 33 -3.86 -9.27 -17.49
CA THR A 33 -3.87 -7.98 -18.21
C THR A 33 -2.79 -7.04 -17.71
N ALA A 34 -2.63 -6.90 -16.38
CA ALA A 34 -1.60 -6.06 -15.79
C ALA A 34 -0.19 -6.55 -16.16
N ARG A 35 0.07 -7.86 -16.04
CA ARG A 35 1.37 -8.46 -16.41
C ARG A 35 1.64 -8.37 -17.92
N ALA A 36 0.62 -8.48 -18.78
CA ALA A 36 0.80 -8.27 -20.22
C ALA A 36 1.21 -6.81 -20.54
N GLY A 37 0.74 -5.85 -19.75
CA GLY A 37 1.16 -4.45 -19.81
C GLY A 37 2.62 -4.22 -19.40
N PHE A 38 3.08 -4.95 -18.37
CA PHE A 38 4.47 -4.93 -17.88
C PHE A 38 5.35 -5.94 -18.64
N ASN A 39 5.91 -5.53 -19.78
CA ASN A 39 6.86 -6.30 -20.62
C ASN A 39 6.84 -7.83 -20.40
N PRO A 40 6.08 -8.61 -21.20
CA PRO A 40 5.88 -10.05 -21.00
C PRO A 40 7.18 -10.89 -21.05
N LYS A 41 8.31 -10.30 -21.46
CA LYS A 41 9.64 -10.93 -21.45
C LYS A 41 10.40 -10.76 -20.13
N LYS A 42 9.92 -9.94 -19.20
CA LYS A 42 10.50 -9.86 -17.86
C LYS A 42 9.86 -10.96 -17.01
N PRO A 43 10.64 -11.90 -16.46
CA PRO A 43 10.09 -12.88 -15.54
C PRO A 43 9.42 -12.15 -14.38
N VAL A 44 8.24 -12.64 -13.99
CA VAL A 44 7.62 -12.29 -12.71
C VAL A 44 8.70 -12.48 -11.66
N LYS A 45 8.92 -11.46 -10.83
CA LYS A 45 9.90 -11.56 -9.78
C LYS A 45 9.48 -12.68 -8.83
N ASN A 46 10.42 -13.50 -8.39
CA ASN A 46 10.21 -14.51 -7.35
C ASN A 46 10.03 -13.89 -5.95
N PHE A 47 9.58 -12.63 -5.87
CA PHE A 47 9.32 -11.95 -4.61
C PHE A 47 7.83 -12.10 -4.28
N GLU A 48 7.55 -12.55 -3.07
CA GLU A 48 6.23 -12.75 -2.49
C GLU A 48 5.89 -11.64 -1.49
N PHE A 49 4.66 -11.63 -0.98
CA PHE A 49 4.28 -10.68 0.07
C PHE A 49 4.96 -11.01 1.41
N SER A 50 5.13 -12.30 1.70
CA SER A 50 5.88 -12.79 2.87
C SER A 50 7.33 -12.29 2.92
N ASP A 51 8.01 -12.17 1.77
CA ASP A 51 9.36 -11.59 1.69
C ASP A 51 9.40 -10.13 2.18
N ILE A 52 8.35 -9.35 1.88
CA ILE A 52 8.23 -7.96 2.34
C ILE A 52 8.08 -7.93 3.86
N LYS A 53 7.25 -8.81 4.41
CA LYS A 53 7.04 -8.95 5.86
C LYS A 53 8.34 -9.32 6.57
N GLU A 54 9.09 -10.30 6.06
CA GLU A 54 10.40 -10.68 6.58
C GLU A 54 11.39 -9.51 6.50
N ALA A 55 11.42 -8.78 5.37
CA ALA A 55 12.29 -7.64 5.19
C ALA A 55 11.98 -6.50 6.19
N ILE A 56 10.70 -6.22 6.46
CA ILE A 56 10.28 -5.27 7.49
C ILE A 56 10.79 -5.70 8.86
N GLU A 57 10.64 -6.97 9.21
CA GLU A 57 11.09 -7.52 10.49
C GLU A 57 12.60 -7.42 10.66
N ARG A 58 13.35 -7.96 9.71
CA ARG A 58 14.81 -8.00 9.71
C ARG A 58 15.42 -6.61 9.71
N SER A 59 14.87 -5.69 8.93
CA SER A 59 15.38 -4.31 8.84
C SER A 59 14.96 -3.44 10.03
N ARG A 60 13.94 -3.86 10.78
CA ARG A 60 13.27 -3.03 11.80
C ARG A 60 12.79 -1.69 11.25
N ALA A 61 12.45 -1.64 9.95
CA ALA A 61 11.96 -0.44 9.31
C ALA A 61 10.52 -0.13 9.73
N THR A 62 10.21 1.16 9.79
CA THR A 62 8.82 1.66 9.77
C THR A 62 8.61 2.40 8.46
N ILE A 63 7.54 2.03 7.77
CA ILE A 63 7.19 2.48 6.43
C ILE A 63 5.97 3.37 6.53
N TYR A 64 6.10 4.61 6.08
CA TYR A 64 4.97 5.50 5.83
C TYR A 64 4.71 5.52 4.33
N SER A 65 3.53 5.08 3.94
CA SER A 65 3.11 5.05 2.55
C SER A 65 2.39 6.36 2.20
N VAL A 66 2.58 6.86 0.99
CA VAL A 66 1.89 8.03 0.45
C VAL A 66 1.31 7.68 -0.90
N ALA A 67 -0.01 7.64 -1.01
CA ALA A 67 -0.72 7.35 -2.25
C ALA A 67 -1.22 8.64 -2.90
N PRO A 68 -0.59 9.13 -3.98
CA PRO A 68 -1.13 10.24 -4.75
C PRO A 68 -2.28 9.75 -5.65
N GLY A 69 -3.18 10.67 -5.98
CA GLY A 69 -4.32 10.39 -6.86
C GLY A 69 -5.57 9.98 -6.09
N ILE A 70 -6.52 9.37 -6.81
CA ILE A 70 -7.86 9.14 -6.29
C ILE A 70 -7.85 8.04 -5.23
N ARG A 71 -8.42 8.36 -4.07
CA ARG A 71 -8.57 7.41 -2.96
C ARG A 71 -9.74 6.46 -3.23
N PHE A 72 -9.51 5.16 -3.04
CA PHE A 72 -10.51 4.09 -3.05
C PHE A 72 -10.62 3.43 -1.66
N LEU A 73 -9.49 3.25 -0.97
CA LEU A 73 -9.44 2.57 0.32
C LEU A 73 -10.27 3.28 1.39
N GLY A 74 -11.16 2.52 2.03
CA GLY A 74 -12.04 3.00 3.10
C GLY A 74 -13.32 3.69 2.63
N LEU A 75 -13.60 3.68 1.33
CA LEU A 75 -14.85 4.16 0.75
C LEU A 75 -15.82 3.00 0.49
N SER A 76 -17.10 3.32 0.34
CA SER A 76 -18.12 2.33 -0.06
C SER A 76 -17.93 1.88 -1.52
N ASN A 77 -18.47 0.73 -1.88
CA ASN A 77 -18.39 0.23 -3.26
C ASN A 77 -19.04 1.19 -4.28
N GLU A 78 -20.10 1.90 -3.89
CA GLU A 78 -20.75 2.89 -4.76
C GLU A 78 -19.83 4.10 -5.01
N GLU A 79 -19.18 4.60 -3.97
CA GLU A 79 -18.20 5.69 -4.10
C GLU A 79 -16.97 5.26 -4.88
N GLN A 80 -16.49 4.03 -4.68
CA GLN A 80 -15.35 3.48 -5.43
C GLN A 80 -15.64 3.48 -6.93
N LYS A 81 -16.82 3.00 -7.36
CA LYS A 81 -17.24 3.03 -8.77
C LYS A 81 -17.33 4.45 -9.34
N ALA A 82 -18.00 5.36 -8.62
CA ALA A 82 -18.09 6.76 -9.06
C ALA A 82 -16.71 7.41 -9.22
N ARG A 83 -15.76 7.06 -8.34
CA ARG A 83 -14.38 7.52 -8.40
C ARG A 83 -13.54 6.83 -9.47
N ALA A 84 -13.83 5.57 -9.82
CA ALA A 84 -13.21 4.88 -10.94
C ALA A 84 -13.54 5.56 -12.27
N GLU A 85 -14.80 5.97 -12.47
CA GLU A 85 -15.23 6.73 -13.64
C GLU A 85 -14.47 8.07 -13.77
N LEU A 86 -14.30 8.79 -12.65
CA LEU A 86 -13.50 10.02 -12.60
C LEU A 86 -12.01 9.75 -12.89
N SER A 87 -11.45 8.67 -12.34
CA SER A 87 -10.06 8.25 -12.58
C SER A 87 -9.81 7.97 -14.06
N PHE A 88 -10.72 7.24 -14.70
CA PHE A 88 -10.65 6.94 -16.12
C PHE A 88 -10.72 8.22 -16.96
N THR A 89 -11.68 9.09 -16.67
CA THR A 89 -11.82 10.38 -17.35
C THR A 89 -10.57 11.25 -17.21
N ASN A 90 -9.98 11.31 -16.01
CA ASN A 90 -8.76 12.05 -15.74
C ASN A 90 -7.54 11.45 -16.46
N LEU A 91 -7.44 10.12 -16.52
CA LEU A 91 -6.39 9.42 -17.26
C LEU A 91 -6.40 9.82 -18.75
N TYR A 92 -7.58 9.80 -19.37
CA TYR A 92 -7.76 10.22 -20.77
C TYR A 92 -7.46 11.70 -20.97
N ARG A 93 -7.94 12.56 -20.06
CA ARG A 93 -7.67 14.00 -20.12
C ARG A 93 -6.18 14.31 -19.98
N ASN A 94 -5.51 13.66 -19.04
CA ASN A 94 -4.07 13.79 -18.83
C ASN A 94 -3.27 13.27 -20.01
N TRP A 95 -3.65 12.13 -20.59
CA TRP A 95 -3.05 11.63 -21.82
C TRP A 95 -3.18 12.67 -22.95
N ARG A 96 -4.38 13.20 -23.20
CA ARG A 96 -4.57 14.26 -24.21
C ARG A 96 -3.71 15.49 -23.93
N ARG A 97 -3.57 15.88 -22.66
CA ARG A 97 -2.74 17.02 -22.26
C ARG A 97 -1.25 16.78 -22.51
N ILE A 98 -0.72 15.62 -22.13
CA ILE A 98 0.70 15.28 -22.22
C ILE A 98 1.13 15.08 -23.68
N TYR A 99 0.28 14.45 -24.49
CA TYR A 99 0.58 14.12 -25.89
C TYR A 99 -0.03 15.12 -26.90
N GLY A 100 -0.43 16.31 -26.44
CA GLY A 100 -0.82 17.43 -27.30
C GLY A 100 -2.10 17.21 -28.12
N GLY A 101 -2.99 16.33 -27.66
CA GLY A 101 -4.29 16.05 -28.29
C GLY A 101 -4.21 15.45 -29.70
N ARG A 102 -3.04 15.05 -30.18
CA ARG A 102 -2.86 14.46 -31.51
C ARG A 102 -2.98 12.93 -31.41
N GLY A 103 -4.03 12.39 -32.05
CA GLY A 103 -4.25 10.96 -32.20
C GLY A 103 -5.26 10.37 -31.21
N GLU A 104 -5.67 9.14 -31.49
CA GLU A 104 -6.45 8.34 -30.55
C GLU A 104 -5.56 7.86 -29.39
N PRO A 105 -6.12 7.67 -28.18
CA PRO A 105 -5.37 7.04 -27.10
C PRO A 105 -4.77 5.71 -27.55
N PRO A 106 -3.61 5.28 -27.02
CA PRO A 106 -3.07 3.95 -27.25
C PRO A 106 -4.15 2.89 -27.10
N ALA A 107 -4.14 1.84 -27.94
CA ALA A 107 -5.12 0.75 -27.87
C ALA A 107 -5.31 0.23 -26.44
N ARG A 108 -4.20 0.10 -25.69
CA ARG A 108 -4.20 -0.27 -24.26
C ARG A 108 -5.06 0.61 -23.35
N LEU A 109 -5.14 1.93 -23.61
CA LEU A 109 -6.02 2.82 -22.84
C LEU A 109 -7.48 2.70 -23.29
N ARG A 110 -7.71 2.49 -24.60
CA ARG A 110 -9.03 2.28 -25.21
C ARG A 110 -9.69 0.97 -24.77
N GLU A 111 -8.89 -0.05 -24.57
CA GLU A 111 -9.31 -1.40 -24.19
C GLU A 111 -9.26 -1.63 -22.67
N LEU A 112 -8.82 -0.63 -21.89
CA LEU A 112 -8.75 -0.74 -20.43
C LEU A 112 -10.18 -0.75 -19.87
N ASP A 113 -10.58 -1.89 -19.31
CA ASP A 113 -11.83 -2.00 -18.57
C ASP A 113 -11.73 -1.22 -17.25
N GLN A 114 -12.72 -0.37 -16.99
CA GLN A 114 -12.81 0.47 -15.80
C GLN A 114 -12.80 -0.37 -14.51
N SER A 115 -13.45 -1.53 -14.53
CA SER A 115 -13.52 -2.42 -13.38
C SER A 115 -12.14 -3.02 -13.04
N LEU A 116 -11.32 -3.32 -14.05
CA LEU A 116 -9.94 -3.80 -13.85
C LEU A 116 -9.06 -2.71 -13.24
N LEU A 117 -9.22 -1.46 -13.70
CA LEU A 117 -8.48 -0.32 -13.16
C LEU A 117 -8.86 -0.05 -11.70
N GLU A 118 -10.16 -0.06 -11.39
CA GLU A 118 -10.68 0.07 -10.02
C GLU A 118 -10.09 -1.01 -9.11
N GLU A 119 -10.17 -2.27 -9.53
CA GLU A 119 -9.69 -3.42 -8.76
C GLU A 119 -8.18 -3.32 -8.50
N MET A 120 -7.40 -2.95 -9.52
CA MET A 120 -5.95 -2.79 -9.40
C MET A 120 -5.56 -1.64 -8.47
N LEU A 121 -6.20 -0.47 -8.60
CA LEU A 121 -5.92 0.69 -7.76
C LEU A 121 -6.32 0.44 -6.30
N LEU A 122 -7.48 -0.19 -6.07
CA LEU A 122 -7.91 -0.58 -4.73
C LEU A 122 -6.93 -1.58 -4.11
N ALA A 123 -6.54 -2.62 -4.85
CA ALA A 123 -5.58 -3.61 -4.38
C ALA A 123 -4.22 -3.01 -4.05
N GLY A 124 -3.73 -2.08 -4.89
CA GLY A 124 -2.51 -1.33 -4.63
C GLY A 124 -2.58 -0.53 -3.33
N GLN A 125 -3.68 0.21 -3.11
CA GLN A 125 -3.88 0.98 -1.88
C GLN A 125 -4.01 0.08 -0.64
N ILE A 126 -4.69 -1.07 -0.75
CA ILE A 126 -4.75 -2.07 0.32
C ILE A 126 -3.35 -2.57 0.66
N ALA A 127 -2.55 -2.93 -0.34
CA ALA A 127 -1.21 -3.43 -0.12
C ALA A 127 -0.30 -2.37 0.53
N MET A 128 -0.34 -1.13 0.04
CA MET A 128 0.41 -0.01 0.63
C MET A 128 0.03 0.27 2.08
N PHE A 129 -1.27 0.22 2.40
CA PHE A 129 -1.76 0.35 3.77
C PHE A 129 -1.23 -0.76 4.65
N ARG A 130 -1.30 -2.01 4.19
CA ARG A 130 -0.92 -3.17 4.99
C ARG A 130 0.59 -3.26 5.22
N ILE A 131 1.40 -2.92 4.23
CA ILE A 131 2.86 -2.81 4.38
C ILE A 131 3.18 -1.75 5.44
N ALA A 132 2.51 -0.59 5.39
CA ALA A 132 2.68 0.45 6.40
C ALA A 132 2.25 -0.04 7.79
N GLU A 133 1.05 -0.64 7.91
CA GLU A 133 0.51 -1.18 9.17
C GLU A 133 1.44 -2.22 9.80
N LEU A 134 1.91 -3.21 9.02
CA LEU A 134 2.83 -4.26 9.48
C LEU A 134 4.15 -3.70 10.03
N SER A 135 4.59 -2.57 9.48
CA SER A 135 5.82 -1.90 9.92
C SER A 135 5.63 -0.97 11.12
N GLY A 136 4.37 -0.74 11.55
CA GLY A 136 3.98 0.25 12.56
C GLY A 136 3.90 1.69 12.04
N GLY A 137 3.73 1.87 10.74
CA GLY A 137 3.56 3.17 10.09
C GLY A 137 2.09 3.42 9.71
N ASP A 138 1.89 4.31 8.73
CA ASP A 138 0.55 4.75 8.29
C ASP A 138 0.55 5.06 6.77
N LEU A 139 -0.66 5.15 6.19
CA LEU A 139 -0.88 5.55 4.80
C LEU A 139 -1.54 6.93 4.74
N GLY A 140 -0.92 7.85 3.99
CA GLY A 140 -1.49 9.15 3.62
C GLY A 140 -1.97 9.17 2.17
N PHE A 141 -3.02 9.94 1.89
CA PHE A 141 -3.53 10.17 0.53
C PHE A 141 -3.32 11.62 0.11
N ILE A 142 -2.80 11.82 -1.10
CA ILE A 142 -2.67 13.16 -1.73
C ILE A 142 -3.58 13.16 -2.96
N GLU A 143 -4.84 13.55 -2.78
CA GLU A 143 -5.82 13.57 -3.89
C GLU A 143 -5.69 14.85 -4.72
N LYS A 144 -5.22 15.94 -4.08
CA LYS A 144 -4.90 17.23 -4.70
C LYS A 144 -3.56 17.78 -4.18
N PRO A 145 -2.88 18.69 -4.91
CA PRO A 145 -1.58 19.21 -4.51
C PRO A 145 -1.56 19.83 -3.11
N GLU A 146 -2.66 20.45 -2.69
CA GLU A 146 -2.78 21.12 -1.39
C GLU A 146 -2.78 20.13 -0.20
N ASP A 147 -3.07 18.83 -0.45
CA ASP A 147 -3.05 17.81 0.60
C ASP A 147 -1.61 17.47 1.04
N ALA A 148 -0.62 17.71 0.18
CA ALA A 148 0.75 17.24 0.39
C ALA A 148 1.34 17.76 1.70
N GLU A 149 1.21 19.05 1.98
CA GLU A 149 1.72 19.66 3.21
C GLU A 149 1.12 18.99 4.46
N GLY A 150 -0.20 18.77 4.47
CA GLY A 150 -0.90 18.13 5.58
C GLY A 150 -0.46 16.68 5.79
N VAL A 151 -0.34 15.91 4.70
CA VAL A 151 0.08 14.51 4.73
C VAL A 151 1.51 14.37 5.27
N TYR A 152 2.46 15.12 4.73
CA TYR A 152 3.85 15.03 5.19
C TYR A 152 4.02 15.57 6.61
N SER A 153 3.32 16.65 6.98
CA SER A 153 3.33 17.17 8.35
C SER A 153 2.82 16.13 9.35
N LYS A 154 1.76 15.39 9.01
CA LYS A 154 1.27 14.27 9.83
C LYS A 154 2.34 13.19 9.98
N ILE A 155 3.00 12.78 8.89
CA ILE A 155 4.07 11.78 8.92
C ILE A 155 5.23 12.24 9.82
N PHE A 156 5.70 13.47 9.66
CA PHE A 156 6.78 14.01 10.49
C PHE A 156 6.38 14.12 11.96
N LYS A 157 5.13 14.47 12.26
CA LYS A 157 4.61 14.45 13.63
C LYS A 157 4.59 13.04 14.21
N LEU A 158 4.18 12.03 13.45
CA LEU A 158 4.22 10.62 13.89
C LEU A 158 5.64 10.13 14.13
N ILE A 159 6.58 10.51 13.26
CA ILE A 159 8.01 10.20 13.43
C ILE A 159 8.55 10.83 14.70
N SER A 160 8.21 12.10 14.96
CA SER A 160 8.71 12.86 16.11
C SER A 160 8.12 12.39 17.44
N ASN A 161 6.90 11.83 17.43
CA ASN A 161 6.21 11.33 18.63
C ASN A 161 6.33 9.80 18.78
N ARG A 162 7.44 9.22 18.32
CA ARG A 162 7.68 7.78 18.42
C ARG A 162 8.42 7.43 19.71
N TYR A 163 7.88 6.44 20.42
CA TYR A 163 8.48 5.88 21.63
C TYR A 163 9.01 4.48 21.36
N LEU A 164 10.17 4.16 21.93
CA LEU A 164 10.72 2.80 21.92
C LEU A 164 10.40 2.12 23.25
N ILE A 165 9.64 1.02 23.20
CA ILE A 165 9.31 0.22 24.36
C ILE A 165 10.11 -1.08 24.29
N GLY A 166 10.92 -1.34 25.32
CA GLY A 166 11.61 -2.62 25.49
C GLY A 166 10.74 -3.59 26.27
N TYR A 167 10.55 -4.80 25.75
CA TYR A 167 9.85 -5.89 26.44
C TYR A 167 10.71 -7.14 26.41
N TYR A 168 10.88 -7.78 27.58
CA TYR A 168 11.55 -9.06 27.71
C TYR A 168 10.48 -10.13 27.96
N PRO A 169 10.27 -11.07 27.02
CA PRO A 169 9.25 -12.10 27.20
C PRO A 169 9.63 -13.06 28.31
N THR A 170 8.64 -13.47 29.10
CA THR A 170 8.81 -14.48 30.17
C THR A 170 9.02 -15.88 29.62
N ASN A 171 8.44 -16.18 28.45
CA ASN A 171 8.71 -17.41 27.70
C ASN A 171 9.90 -17.17 26.75
N GLN A 172 10.99 -17.93 26.83
CA GLN A 172 12.14 -17.82 25.92
C GLN A 172 12.26 -18.96 24.90
N VAL A 173 11.27 -19.85 24.84
CA VAL A 173 11.27 -20.99 23.91
C VAL A 173 11.22 -20.49 22.46
N ARG A 174 12.14 -21.01 21.63
CA ARG A 174 12.23 -20.79 20.19
C ARG A 174 11.53 -21.93 19.46
N ASP A 175 10.20 -21.88 19.44
CA ASP A 175 9.33 -22.91 18.83
C ASP A 175 9.03 -22.64 17.35
N GLY A 176 9.66 -21.63 16.76
CA GLY A 176 9.40 -21.20 15.38
C GLY A 176 8.02 -20.57 15.20
N LYS A 177 7.34 -20.16 16.28
CA LYS A 177 6.04 -19.48 16.21
C LYS A 177 6.18 -17.99 16.45
N ARG A 178 5.31 -17.22 15.78
CA ARG A 178 5.14 -15.79 16.05
C ARG A 178 4.50 -15.56 17.40
N ARG A 179 4.84 -14.43 18.00
CA ARG A 179 4.31 -14.01 19.30
C ARG A 179 3.57 -12.69 19.14
N GLU A 180 2.31 -12.68 19.55
CA GLU A 180 1.48 -11.48 19.54
C GLU A 180 1.92 -10.50 20.64
N MET A 181 1.82 -9.21 20.33
CA MET A 181 2.08 -8.10 21.22
C MET A 181 0.89 -7.14 21.19
N ARG A 182 0.47 -6.72 22.38
CA ARG A 182 -0.55 -5.69 22.57
C ARG A 182 0.02 -4.58 23.44
N VAL A 183 -0.11 -3.35 22.96
CA VAL A 183 0.33 -2.14 23.67
C VAL A 183 -0.90 -1.27 23.88
N GLU A 184 -1.08 -0.80 25.12
CA GLU A 184 -2.22 0.02 25.53
C GLU A 184 -1.72 1.21 26.33
N VAL A 185 -2.36 2.37 26.15
CA VAL A 185 -2.17 3.54 27.00
C VAL A 185 -3.33 3.60 27.99
N ARG A 186 -3.02 3.39 29.28
CA ARG A 186 -4.02 3.36 30.34
C ARG A 186 -4.54 4.77 30.61
N ASN A 187 -5.86 4.91 30.78
CA ASN A 187 -6.54 6.15 31.16
C ASN A 187 -6.37 7.33 30.17
N HIS A 188 -5.97 7.06 28.93
CA HIS A 188 -5.80 8.08 27.90
C HIS A 188 -6.41 7.62 26.56
N PRO A 189 -7.76 7.71 26.42
CA PRO A 189 -8.46 7.28 25.21
C PRO A 189 -8.16 8.15 23.98
N GLU A 190 -7.58 9.33 24.17
CA GLU A 190 -7.16 10.23 23.09
C GLU A 190 -5.95 9.72 22.30
N TYR A 191 -5.18 8.77 22.85
CA TYR A 191 -4.01 8.21 22.16
C TYR A 191 -4.37 6.99 21.33
N VAL A 192 -3.89 7.00 20.08
CA VAL A 192 -3.95 5.85 19.18
C VAL A 192 -2.59 5.18 19.15
N VAL A 193 -2.54 3.92 19.57
CA VAL A 193 -1.32 3.11 19.49
C VAL A 193 -1.20 2.53 18.09
N THR A 194 -0.08 2.83 17.43
CA THR A 194 0.31 2.22 16.16
C THR A 194 1.66 1.53 16.33
N GLY A 195 1.81 0.34 15.77
CA GLY A 195 2.99 -0.47 15.99
C GLY A 195 2.84 -1.90 15.47
N ARG A 196 3.94 -2.65 15.56
CA ARG A 196 3.96 -4.08 15.20
C ARG A 196 3.14 -4.87 16.21
N LYS A 197 2.26 -5.73 15.71
CA LYS A 197 1.36 -6.55 16.52
C LYS A 197 1.92 -7.94 16.84
N ASP A 198 3.03 -8.32 16.21
CA ASP A 198 3.70 -9.59 16.49
C ASP A 198 5.20 -9.51 16.17
N TYR A 199 5.94 -10.53 16.62
CA TYR A 199 7.36 -10.71 16.33
C TYR A 199 7.73 -12.20 16.30
N PHE A 200 8.83 -12.51 15.61
CA PHE A 200 9.52 -13.78 15.76
C PHE A 200 10.59 -13.70 16.85
N PRO A 201 10.60 -14.63 17.82
CA PRO A 201 11.69 -14.72 18.79
C PRO A 201 13.00 -15.10 18.08
N GLN A 202 14.02 -14.23 18.16
CA GLN A 202 15.36 -14.48 17.62
C GLN A 202 16.23 -15.31 18.55
#